data_AF-A0A6F8XVM9-F1
#
_entry.id   AF-A0A6F8XVM9-F1
#
_cell.length_a   1.000
_cell.length_b   1.000
_cell.length_c   1.000
_cell.angle_alpha   90.00
_cell.angle_beta   90.00
_cell.angle_gamma   90.00
#
_symmetry.space_group_name_H-M   'P 1'
#
loop_
_entity.id
_entity.type
_entity.pdbx_description
1 polymer ?
#
loop_
_entity_poly.entity_id
_entity_poly.type
_entity_poly.pdbx_seq_one_letter_code
_entity_poly.pdbx_strand_id
1 'polypeptide(L)'
;MDVGIHFLNFTNPGGDAVIAPLLADTAKAADDAGFALFTVMDHFFQMERVWPAENPMLEGYTALGYVAALTSRIELATLVTGVTYRHPGLLAKTVTTLDVLSGGRAILGLGAAWYEREHNGLGVPFPPLKERFERLEETLRICLQMWSDDDGAYAGRHYTLAETLNRPRSLQRPRPQILVGATASRRRCGSSRSTRTPATSRSATSTRSATRSAYCGATVTGRAATSATSGSPCRALSTRSRTRTASCAAPRSWPRSACGTCTCGYSSPTRSAS
;
A
#
# COMPACT_ATOMS: atom_id res chain seq x y z
N MET A 1 0.53 22.37 2.67
CA MET A 1 0.49 21.37 3.75
C MET A 1 -0.13 20.15 3.12
N ASP A 2 0.58 19.04 3.10
CA ASP A 2 0.12 17.81 2.45
C ASP A 2 -0.65 16.96 3.45
N VAL A 3 -1.82 16.48 3.06
CA VAL A 3 -2.73 15.72 3.91
C VAL A 3 -2.88 14.32 3.32
N GLY A 4 -2.78 13.31 4.17
CA GLY A 4 -2.99 11.91 3.80
C GLY A 4 -4.17 11.28 4.53
N ILE A 5 -4.71 10.21 3.96
CA ILE A 5 -5.73 9.36 4.56
C ILE A 5 -5.13 8.01 4.95
N HIS A 6 -5.51 7.52 6.13
CA HIS A 6 -5.15 6.20 6.61
C HIS A 6 -6.41 5.34 6.72
N PHE A 7 -6.56 4.38 5.81
CA PHE A 7 -7.66 3.45 5.75
C PHE A 7 -7.33 2.21 6.61
N LEU A 8 -7.66 2.29 7.89
CA LEU A 8 -7.27 1.30 8.91
C LEU A 8 -8.35 0.28 9.28
N ASN A 9 -9.60 0.51 8.89
CA ASN A 9 -10.74 -0.32 9.31
C ASN A 9 -11.59 -0.75 8.12
N PHE A 10 -11.72 -2.06 7.96
CA PHE A 10 -12.56 -2.68 6.92
C PHE A 10 -13.91 -3.18 7.48
N THR A 11 -14.15 -3.05 8.78
CA THR A 11 -15.39 -3.45 9.45
C THR A 11 -16.52 -2.50 9.07
N ASN A 12 -17.58 -3.03 8.46
CA ASN A 12 -18.72 -2.23 8.01
C ASN A 12 -20.06 -2.91 8.30
N PRO A 13 -21.15 -2.14 8.57
CA PRO A 13 -22.47 -2.70 8.83
C PRO A 13 -23.04 -3.56 7.69
N GLY A 14 -22.60 -3.33 6.46
CA GLY A 14 -22.97 -4.13 5.27
C GLY A 14 -22.20 -5.45 5.12
N GLY A 15 -21.34 -5.80 6.08
CA GLY A 15 -20.49 -6.99 6.03
C GLY A 15 -19.38 -6.91 4.99
N ASP A 16 -18.81 -8.06 4.64
CA ASP A 16 -17.61 -8.12 3.80
C ASP A 16 -17.88 -7.70 2.34
N ALA A 17 -19.11 -7.89 1.86
CA ALA A 17 -19.49 -7.56 0.49
C ALA A 17 -19.37 -6.05 0.18
N VAL A 18 -19.43 -5.18 1.19
CA VAL A 18 -19.30 -3.73 1.00
C VAL A 18 -17.87 -3.21 1.12
N ILE A 19 -16.89 -4.06 1.47
CA ILE A 19 -15.49 -3.64 1.63
C ILE A 19 -14.93 -3.08 0.33
N ALA A 20 -15.07 -3.81 -0.78
CA ALA A 20 -14.56 -3.39 -2.08
C ALA A 20 -15.17 -2.07 -2.60
N PRO A 21 -16.50 -1.87 -2.61
CA PRO A 21 -17.08 -0.59 -3.04
C PRO A 21 -16.71 0.56 -2.09
N LEU A 22 -16.69 0.36 -0.77
CA LEU A 22 -16.30 1.42 0.17
C LEU A 22 -14.83 1.83 0.02
N LEU A 23 -13.93 0.86 -0.15
CA LEU A 23 -12.51 1.15 -0.41
C LEU A 23 -12.36 1.92 -1.73
N ALA A 24 -13.07 1.51 -2.77
CA ALA A 24 -13.06 2.19 -4.07
C ALA A 24 -13.57 3.63 -3.98
N ASP A 25 -14.72 3.85 -3.35
CA ASP A 25 -15.34 5.16 -3.21
C ASP A 25 -14.46 6.09 -2.37
N THR A 26 -13.90 5.58 -1.26
CA THR A 26 -13.00 6.35 -0.40
C THR A 26 -11.71 6.73 -1.13
N ALA A 27 -11.10 5.79 -1.86
CA ALA A 27 -9.87 6.04 -2.60
C ALA A 27 -10.08 7.08 -3.71
N LYS A 28 -11.16 6.97 -4.50
CA LYS A 28 -11.50 7.93 -5.55
C LYS A 28 -11.79 9.30 -4.97
N ALA A 29 -12.60 9.39 -3.91
CA ALA A 29 -12.91 10.64 -3.26
C ALA A 29 -11.64 11.32 -2.71
N ALA A 30 -10.70 10.56 -2.14
CA ALA A 30 -9.43 11.09 -1.67
C ALA A 30 -8.54 11.60 -2.82
N ASP A 31 -8.44 10.84 -3.92
CA ASP A 31 -7.70 11.25 -5.13
C ASP A 31 -8.29 12.54 -5.72
N ASP A 32 -9.61 12.61 -5.86
CA ASP A 32 -10.36 13.75 -6.41
C ASP A 32 -10.31 15.00 -5.53
N ALA A 33 -10.31 14.82 -4.21
CA ALA A 33 -10.13 15.91 -3.26
C ALA A 33 -8.67 16.40 -3.14
N GLY A 34 -7.71 15.75 -3.80
CA GLY A 34 -6.31 16.17 -3.82
C GLY A 34 -5.52 15.79 -2.57
N PHE A 35 -5.90 14.72 -1.88
CA PHE A 35 -5.06 14.15 -0.83
C PHE A 35 -3.73 13.66 -1.42
N ALA A 36 -2.65 13.86 -0.67
CA ALA A 36 -1.30 13.52 -1.13
C ALA A 36 -1.02 12.02 -1.00
N LEU A 37 -1.56 11.37 0.04
CA LEU A 37 -1.18 10.02 0.44
C LEU A 37 -2.39 9.19 0.86
N PHE A 38 -2.52 7.97 0.33
CA PHE A 38 -3.45 6.95 0.79
C PHE A 38 -2.65 5.80 1.40
N THR A 39 -2.95 5.46 2.65
CA THR A 39 -2.27 4.38 3.35
C THR A 39 -3.22 3.33 3.88
N VAL A 40 -2.75 2.08 3.89
CA VAL A 40 -3.37 0.96 4.58
C VAL A 40 -2.42 0.38 5.61
N MET A 41 -2.96 -0.44 6.51
CA MET A 41 -2.15 -1.26 7.40
C MET A 41 -1.58 -2.47 6.64
N ASP A 42 -0.44 -2.97 7.06
CA ASP A 42 0.15 -4.21 6.51
C ASP A 42 0.14 -5.33 7.55
N HIS A 43 -0.95 -5.42 8.30
CA HIS A 43 -1.23 -6.53 9.22
C HIS A 43 -2.12 -7.55 8.53
N PHE A 44 -2.09 -8.79 9.00
CA PHE A 44 -2.93 -9.87 8.47
C PHE A 44 -4.17 -10.13 9.32
N PHE A 45 -4.11 -9.79 10.61
CA PHE A 45 -5.25 -9.73 11.52
C PHE A 45 -5.38 -8.32 12.07
N GLN A 46 -6.57 -7.98 12.58
CA GLN A 46 -6.70 -6.78 13.38
C GLN A 46 -5.88 -6.90 14.69
N MET A 47 -5.49 -5.75 15.23
CA MET A 47 -4.69 -5.67 16.45
C MET A 47 -5.64 -5.41 17.61
N GLU A 48 -5.67 -6.28 18.62
CA GLU A 48 -6.70 -6.28 19.69
C GLU A 48 -6.66 -5.04 20.56
N ARG A 49 -5.56 -4.27 20.50
CA ARG A 49 -5.47 -2.94 21.11
C ARG A 49 -6.39 -1.91 20.45
N VAL A 50 -6.87 -2.17 19.24
CA VAL A 50 -7.67 -1.26 18.42
C VAL A 50 -9.00 -1.91 18.02
N TRP A 51 -8.98 -3.13 17.47
CA TRP A 51 -10.17 -3.92 17.11
C TRP A 51 -9.95 -5.42 17.34
N PRO A 52 -11.01 -6.22 17.56
CA PRO A 52 -10.92 -7.67 17.65
C PRO A 52 -10.19 -8.28 16.46
N ALA A 53 -9.33 -9.27 16.67
CA ALA A 53 -8.50 -9.87 15.62
C ALA A 53 -9.31 -10.47 14.47
N GLU A 54 -10.55 -10.88 14.77
CA GLU A 54 -11.52 -11.50 13.87
C GLU A 54 -12.21 -10.49 12.94
N ASN A 55 -12.07 -9.19 13.20
CA ASN A 55 -12.59 -8.16 12.32
C ASN A 55 -11.86 -8.18 10.96
N PRO A 56 -12.53 -7.79 9.86
CA PRO A 56 -11.94 -7.83 8.53
C PRO A 56 -10.60 -7.05 8.44
N MET A 57 -9.63 -7.69 7.79
CA MET A 57 -8.33 -7.11 7.46
C MET A 57 -7.94 -7.57 6.05
N LEU A 58 -7.66 -6.63 5.16
CA LEU A 58 -7.13 -6.93 3.83
C LEU A 58 -5.60 -6.97 3.86
N GLU A 59 -5.01 -7.82 3.02
CA GLU A 59 -3.57 -7.80 2.79
C GLU A 59 -3.15 -6.49 2.13
N GLY A 60 -2.15 -5.82 2.71
CA GLY A 60 -1.85 -4.41 2.44
C GLY A 60 -1.50 -4.12 0.99
N TYR A 61 -0.57 -4.86 0.38
CA TYR A 61 -0.13 -4.58 -0.99
C TYR A 61 -1.17 -4.97 -2.05
N THR A 62 -1.95 -6.01 -1.81
CA THR A 62 -3.07 -6.40 -2.69
C THR A 62 -4.16 -5.33 -2.65
N ALA A 63 -4.49 -4.81 -1.47
CA ALA A 63 -5.42 -3.69 -1.32
C ALA A 63 -4.91 -2.43 -2.03
N LEU A 64 -3.62 -2.10 -1.88
CA LEU A 64 -3.01 -0.96 -2.57
C LEU A 64 -2.96 -1.16 -4.09
N GLY A 65 -2.76 -2.38 -4.58
CA GLY A 65 -2.86 -2.71 -6.01
C GLY A 65 -4.25 -2.45 -6.58
N TYR A 66 -5.30 -2.82 -5.83
CA TYR A 66 -6.68 -2.48 -6.19
C TYR A 66 -6.91 -0.95 -6.21
N VAL A 67 -6.42 -0.24 -5.20
CA VAL A 67 -6.51 1.23 -5.13
C VAL A 67 -5.73 1.91 -6.26
N ALA A 68 -4.55 1.37 -6.63
CA ALA A 68 -3.73 1.90 -7.71
C ALA A 68 -4.48 1.94 -9.05
N ALA A 69 -5.29 0.91 -9.33
CA ALA A 69 -6.10 0.83 -10.55
C ALA A 69 -7.27 1.83 -10.58
N LEU A 70 -7.67 2.37 -9.42
CA LEU A 70 -8.84 3.25 -9.27
C LEU A 70 -8.48 4.73 -9.11
N THR A 71 -7.19 5.04 -8.96
CA THR A 71 -6.68 6.39 -8.65
C THR A 71 -5.58 6.80 -9.61
N SER A 72 -5.33 8.11 -9.71
CA SER A 72 -4.44 8.68 -10.73
C SER A 72 -3.33 9.56 -10.18
N ARG A 73 -3.48 10.15 -8.98
CA ARG A 73 -2.53 11.15 -8.44
C ARG A 73 -1.99 10.76 -7.06
N ILE A 74 -2.85 10.26 -6.18
CA ILE A 74 -2.53 10.00 -4.77
C ILE A 74 -1.41 8.97 -4.61
N GLU A 75 -0.44 9.25 -3.74
CA GLU A 75 0.63 8.31 -3.40
C GLU A 75 0.09 7.15 -2.55
N LEU A 76 0.71 5.98 -2.65
CA LEU A 76 0.22 4.73 -2.07
C LEU A 76 1.29 4.10 -1.17
N ALA A 77 0.96 3.86 0.10
CA ALA A 77 1.90 3.26 1.04
C ALA A 77 1.24 2.32 2.04
N THR A 78 2.01 1.37 2.56
CA THR A 78 1.69 0.73 3.84
C THR A 78 2.19 1.63 4.99
N LEU A 79 1.49 1.66 6.11
CA LEU A 79 1.92 2.42 7.30
C LEU A 79 1.93 1.53 8.56
N VAL A 80 2.96 0.72 8.78
CA VAL A 80 4.10 0.41 7.88
C VAL A 80 4.25 -1.11 7.75
N THR A 81 4.91 -1.58 6.68
CA THR A 81 5.24 -3.00 6.50
C THR A 81 6.23 -3.48 7.53
N GLY A 82 5.89 -4.58 8.21
CA GLY A 82 6.81 -5.31 9.07
C GLY A 82 7.88 -6.03 8.26
N VAL A 83 9.16 -5.81 8.60
CA VAL A 83 10.31 -6.42 7.90
C VAL A 83 10.32 -7.96 7.95
N THR A 84 9.57 -8.55 8.87
CA THR A 84 9.48 -10.00 9.07
C THR A 84 8.39 -10.66 8.24
N TYR A 85 7.46 -9.91 7.65
CA TYR A 85 6.31 -10.49 6.93
C TYR A 85 6.68 -11.14 5.59
N ARG A 86 7.70 -10.61 4.91
CA ARG A 86 8.09 -11.03 3.57
C ARG A 86 9.60 -11.05 3.45
N HIS A 87 10.12 -11.96 2.63
CA HIS A 87 11.53 -11.89 2.23
C HIS A 87 11.81 -10.55 1.53
N PRO A 88 12.97 -9.91 1.80
CA PRO A 88 13.26 -8.56 1.32
C PRO A 88 13.27 -8.46 -0.21
N GLY A 89 13.74 -9.49 -0.91
CA GLY A 89 13.70 -9.53 -2.37
C GLY A 89 12.28 -9.52 -2.94
N LEU A 90 11.38 -10.29 -2.30
CA LEU A 90 9.95 -10.31 -2.67
C LEU A 90 9.28 -8.97 -2.34
N LEU A 91 9.60 -8.37 -1.19
CA LEU A 91 9.08 -7.07 -0.80
C LEU A 91 9.47 -5.97 -1.80
N ALA A 92 10.75 -5.87 -2.14
CA ALA A 92 11.24 -4.92 -3.13
C ALA A 92 10.52 -5.09 -4.48
N LYS A 93 10.32 -6.35 -4.90
CA LYS A 93 9.61 -6.70 -6.12
C LYS A 93 8.13 -6.29 -6.08
N THR A 94 7.45 -6.52 -4.97
CA THR A 94 6.05 -6.12 -4.73
C THR A 94 5.91 -4.60 -4.81
N VAL A 95 6.79 -3.85 -4.15
CA VAL A 95 6.78 -2.37 -4.20
C VAL A 95 7.06 -1.86 -5.61
N THR A 96 8.03 -2.44 -6.33
CA THR A 96 8.27 -2.08 -7.74
C THR A 96 7.07 -2.37 -8.63
N THR A 97 6.35 -3.46 -8.36
CA THR A 97 5.13 -3.79 -9.10
C THR A 97 4.03 -2.77 -8.84
N LEU A 98 3.82 -2.39 -7.58
CA LEU A 98 2.89 -1.32 -7.21
C LEU A 98 3.30 0.01 -7.85
N ASP A 99 4.60 0.33 -7.87
CA ASP A 99 5.12 1.55 -8.49
C ASP A 99 4.81 1.61 -9.98
N VAL A 100 5.06 0.51 -10.71
CA VAL A 100 4.79 0.43 -12.15
C VAL A 100 3.29 0.51 -12.43
N LEU A 101 2.47 -0.24 -11.69
CA LEU A 101 1.01 -0.27 -11.91
C LEU A 101 0.33 1.03 -11.50
N SER A 102 0.88 1.74 -10.51
CA SER A 102 0.37 3.04 -10.08
C SER A 102 0.87 4.20 -10.94
N GLY A 103 1.84 3.99 -11.82
CA GLY A 103 2.43 5.07 -12.62
C GLY A 103 3.43 5.93 -11.84
N GLY A 104 4.15 5.33 -10.89
CA GLY A 104 5.21 6.00 -10.13
C GLY A 104 4.72 6.63 -8.83
N ARG A 105 3.75 6.01 -8.13
CA ARG A 105 3.12 6.57 -6.92
C ARG A 105 3.34 5.72 -5.66
N ALA A 106 4.18 4.68 -5.73
CA ALA A 106 4.36 3.79 -4.59
C ALA A 106 5.39 4.32 -3.59
N ILE A 107 5.12 4.11 -2.30
CA ILE A 107 6.04 4.39 -1.20
C ILE A 107 6.23 3.10 -0.39
N LEU A 108 7.48 2.76 -0.10
CA LEU A 108 7.82 1.70 0.85
C LEU A 108 7.74 2.24 2.28
N GLY A 109 6.64 1.97 2.98
CA GLY A 109 6.59 2.11 4.44
C GLY A 109 7.19 0.87 5.10
N LEU A 110 8.24 1.02 5.90
CA LEU A 110 8.96 -0.10 6.52
C LEU A 110 9.14 0.11 8.03
N GLY A 111 8.95 -0.96 8.81
CA GLY A 111 9.16 -0.97 10.26
C GLY A 111 9.64 -2.33 10.75
N ALA A 112 10.09 -2.39 12.00
CA ALA A 112 10.68 -3.61 12.58
C ALA A 112 9.67 -4.74 12.85
N ALA A 113 8.38 -4.55 12.52
CA ALA A 113 7.25 -5.33 13.00
C ALA A 113 7.12 -5.32 14.54
N TRP A 114 5.92 -5.58 15.05
CA TRP A 114 5.71 -5.56 16.51
C TRP A 114 4.63 -6.53 17.01
N TYR A 115 3.70 -6.95 16.16
CA TYR A 115 2.55 -7.73 16.58
C TYR A 115 2.85 -9.23 16.51
N GLU A 116 3.21 -9.81 17.65
CA GLU A 116 3.65 -11.20 17.77
C GLU A 116 2.55 -12.24 17.47
N ARG A 117 1.29 -11.93 17.79
CA ARG A 117 0.18 -12.88 17.61
C ARG A 117 0.01 -13.31 16.16
N GLU A 118 0.05 -12.37 15.22
CA GLU A 118 -0.13 -12.71 13.80
C GLU A 118 1.04 -13.56 13.26
N HIS A 119 2.24 -13.35 13.81
CA HIS A 119 3.40 -14.16 13.46
C HIS A 119 3.20 -15.61 13.91
N ASN A 120 2.84 -15.79 15.17
CA ASN A 120 2.57 -17.12 15.73
C ASN A 120 1.36 -17.78 15.04
N GLY A 121 0.30 -17.03 14.77
CA GLY A 121 -0.92 -17.53 14.13
C GLY A 121 -0.76 -17.93 12.67
N LEU A 122 0.14 -17.26 11.93
CA LEU A 122 0.38 -17.53 10.50
C LEU A 122 1.68 -18.30 10.24
N GLY A 123 2.39 -18.71 11.29
CA GLY A 123 3.65 -19.45 11.17
C GLY A 123 4.81 -18.63 10.63
N VAL A 124 4.79 -17.30 10.79
CA VAL A 124 5.89 -16.41 10.43
C VAL A 124 6.86 -16.30 11.61
N PRO A 125 8.18 -16.51 11.43
CA PRO A 125 9.13 -16.35 12.52
C PRO A 125 9.11 -14.95 13.12
N PHE A 126 9.07 -14.86 14.46
CA PHE A 126 9.13 -13.60 15.20
C PHE A 126 10.45 -13.50 16.00
N PRO A 127 11.55 -13.07 15.35
CA PRO A 127 12.85 -13.01 16.01
C PRO A 127 12.93 -11.88 17.05
N PRO A 128 13.91 -11.94 17.97
CA PRO A 128 14.12 -10.90 18.97
C PRO A 128 14.27 -9.50 18.36
N LEU A 129 13.92 -8.46 19.14
CA LEU A 129 13.90 -7.08 18.66
C LEU A 129 15.22 -6.63 18.01
N LYS A 130 16.37 -7.01 18.59
CA LYS A 130 17.70 -6.69 18.03
C LYS A 130 17.83 -7.22 16.60
N GLU A 131 17.49 -8.50 16.39
CA GLU A 131 17.57 -9.14 15.09
C GLU A 131 16.62 -8.49 14.09
N ARG A 132 15.42 -8.08 14.51
CA ARG A 132 14.48 -7.37 13.64
C ARG A 132 15.01 -6.04 13.13
N PHE A 133 15.75 -5.30 13.96
CA PHE A 133 16.43 -4.08 13.50
C PHE A 133 17.58 -4.38 12.53
N GLU A 134 18.37 -5.42 12.78
CA GLU A 134 19.42 -5.87 11.84
C GLU A 134 18.82 -6.29 10.49
N ARG A 135 17.71 -7.05 10.51
CA ARG A 135 16.94 -7.41 9.30
C ARG A 135 16.36 -6.20 8.59
N LEU A 136 15.94 -5.16 9.31
CA LEU A 136 15.43 -3.91 8.72
C LEU A 136 16.54 -3.18 7.97
N GLU A 137 17.73 -3.11 8.53
CA GLU A 137 18.90 -2.53 7.87
C GLU A 137 19.29 -3.31 6.61
N GLU A 138 19.34 -4.64 6.67
CA GLU A 138 19.61 -5.48 5.48
C GLU A 138 18.54 -5.36 4.42
N THR A 139 17.27 -5.31 4.82
CA THR A 139 16.14 -5.14 3.89
C THR A 139 16.25 -3.83 3.14
N LEU A 140 16.61 -2.73 3.82
CA LEU A 140 16.86 -1.45 3.16
C LEU A 140 17.98 -1.56 2.12
N ARG A 141 19.11 -2.21 2.47
CA ARG A 141 20.22 -2.41 1.53
C ARG A 141 19.80 -3.23 0.30
N ILE A 142 19.06 -4.32 0.51
CA ILE A 142 18.55 -5.18 -0.58
C ILE A 142 17.60 -4.39 -1.47
N CYS A 143 16.64 -3.65 -0.92
CA CYS A 143 15.73 -2.80 -1.70
C CYS A 143 16.50 -1.77 -2.53
N LEU A 144 17.50 -1.11 -1.93
CA LEU A 144 18.34 -0.12 -2.62
C LEU A 144 19.14 -0.75 -3.77
N GLN A 145 19.69 -1.95 -3.56
CA GLN A 145 20.41 -2.70 -4.61
C GLN A 145 19.45 -3.12 -5.74
N MET A 146 18.29 -3.69 -5.40
CA MET A 146 17.27 -4.07 -6.39
C MET A 146 16.69 -2.87 -7.18
N TRP A 147 16.85 -1.64 -6.70
CA TRP A 147 16.46 -0.42 -7.41
C TRP A 147 17.64 0.32 -8.05
N SER A 148 18.87 -0.14 -7.84
CA SER A 148 20.08 0.33 -8.53
C SER A 148 20.41 -0.57 -9.72
N ASP A 149 21.40 -0.23 -10.51
CA ASP A 149 21.79 -1.02 -11.69
C ASP A 149 22.63 -2.27 -11.34
N ASP A 150 22.72 -2.60 -10.05
CA ASP A 150 23.38 -3.80 -9.54
C ASP A 150 22.37 -4.94 -9.35
N ASP A 151 22.35 -5.86 -10.31
CA ASP A 151 21.54 -7.09 -10.27
C ASP A 151 22.33 -8.27 -9.62
N GLY A 152 23.48 -8.02 -8.99
CA GLY A 152 24.38 -9.03 -8.41
C GLY A 152 23.83 -9.77 -7.18
N ALA A 153 24.61 -10.72 -6.67
CA ALA A 153 24.26 -11.45 -5.44
C ALA A 153 24.30 -10.53 -4.21
N TYR A 154 23.53 -10.88 -3.17
CA TYR A 154 23.59 -10.23 -1.86
C TYR A 154 23.94 -11.25 -0.79
N ALA A 155 24.98 -10.98 0.00
CA ALA A 155 25.40 -11.80 1.13
C ALA A 155 25.41 -10.98 2.42
N GLY A 156 24.30 -11.03 3.15
CA GLY A 156 24.13 -10.43 4.48
C GLY A 156 24.26 -11.46 5.60
N ARG A 157 24.06 -11.00 6.83
CA ARG A 157 24.02 -11.86 8.03
C ARG A 157 22.70 -12.63 8.12
N HIS A 158 21.59 -12.00 7.73
CA HIS A 158 20.25 -12.59 7.83
C HIS A 158 19.71 -13.09 6.50
N TYR A 159 20.15 -12.49 5.39
CA TYR A 159 19.67 -12.83 4.06
C TYR A 159 20.81 -13.13 3.10
N THR A 160 20.62 -14.16 2.28
CA THR A 160 21.48 -14.47 1.13
C THR A 160 20.60 -14.58 -0.10
N LEU A 161 20.87 -13.76 -1.12
CA LEU A 161 20.18 -13.77 -2.40
C LEU A 161 21.22 -14.07 -3.49
N ALA A 162 20.90 -15.00 -4.39
CA ALA A 162 21.76 -15.34 -5.52
C ALA A 162 21.82 -14.23 -6.57
N GLU A 163 20.75 -13.47 -6.73
CA GLU A 163 20.62 -12.33 -7.65
C GLU A 163 19.63 -11.31 -7.08
N THR A 164 19.81 -10.03 -7.43
CA THR A 164 18.92 -8.93 -7.06
C THR A 164 18.18 -8.37 -8.27
N LEU A 165 17.93 -9.22 -9.28
CA LEU A 165 17.25 -8.81 -10.50
C LEU A 165 15.85 -8.27 -10.22
N ASN A 166 15.61 -7.04 -10.70
CA ASN A 166 14.30 -6.42 -10.58
C ASN A 166 13.83 -5.85 -11.93
N ARG A 167 12.96 -6.60 -12.61
CA ARG A 167 12.36 -6.21 -13.91
C ARG A 167 10.84 -6.48 -13.95
N PRO A 168 9.97 -5.50 -14.29
CA PRO A 168 10.29 -4.14 -14.71
C PRO A 168 10.99 -3.32 -13.61
N ARG A 169 11.66 -2.24 -14.01
CA ARG A 169 12.28 -1.29 -13.08
C ARG A 169 11.19 -0.38 -12.50
N SER A 170 11.43 0.15 -11.30
CA SER A 170 10.61 1.24 -10.76
C SER A 170 10.59 2.42 -11.74
N LEU A 171 9.46 3.12 -11.81
CA LEU A 171 9.29 4.34 -12.59
C LEU A 171 9.85 5.54 -11.83
N GLN A 172 9.72 5.56 -10.50
CA GLN A 172 10.31 6.61 -9.66
C GLN A 172 11.85 6.60 -9.75
N ARG A 173 12.43 7.80 -9.79
CA ARG A 173 13.88 8.03 -9.84
C ARG A 173 14.29 8.95 -8.68
N PRO A 174 15.40 8.65 -7.96
CA PRO A 174 16.29 7.50 -8.17
C PRO A 174 15.68 6.15 -7.77
N ARG A 175 14.61 6.13 -6.98
CA ARG A 175 13.95 4.93 -6.44
C ARG A 175 12.60 5.30 -5.81
N PRO A 176 11.78 4.30 -5.42
CA PRO A 176 10.64 4.53 -4.57
C PRO A 176 10.99 5.31 -3.30
N GLN A 177 10.08 6.17 -2.85
CA GLN A 177 10.23 6.81 -1.54
C GLN A 177 10.19 5.75 -0.43
N ILE A 178 10.94 5.99 0.65
CA ILE A 178 10.98 5.08 1.81
C ILE A 178 10.58 5.86 3.05
N LEU A 179 9.55 5.37 3.74
CA LEU A 179 9.12 5.87 5.04
C LEU A 179 9.49 4.82 6.10
N VAL A 180 10.27 5.21 7.10
CA VAL A 180 10.67 4.30 8.19
C VAL A 180 9.84 4.60 9.43
N GLY A 181 9.07 3.60 9.88
CA GLY A 181 8.31 3.67 11.12
C GLY A 181 9.24 3.71 12.32
N ALA A 182 9.05 4.70 13.20
CA ALA A 182 9.77 4.83 14.45
C ALA A 182 8.79 5.05 15.59
N THR A 183 8.83 4.18 16.60
CA THR A 183 8.24 4.50 17.91
C THR A 183 9.21 5.42 18.64
N ALA A 184 8.79 6.65 18.93
CA ALA A 184 9.58 7.55 19.74
C ALA A 184 9.85 6.91 21.10
N SER A 185 11.05 6.38 21.32
CA SER A 185 11.50 6.07 22.66
C SER A 185 11.55 7.41 23.41
N ARG A 186 10.91 7.49 24.58
CA ARG A 186 11.00 8.61 25.50
C ARG A 186 12.41 8.68 26.12
N ARG A 187 13.46 8.74 25.28
CA ARG A 187 14.77 9.22 25.71
C ARG A 187 14.61 10.72 25.86
N ARG A 188 14.49 11.15 27.12
CA ARG A 188 14.69 12.53 27.53
C ARG A 188 15.97 12.99 26.83
N CYS A 189 15.83 13.81 25.79
CA CYS A 189 16.95 14.47 25.16
C CYS A 189 17.61 15.26 26.27
N GLY A 190 18.76 14.80 26.75
CA GLY A 190 19.54 15.54 27.73
C GLY A 190 19.76 16.91 27.14
N SER A 191 19.25 17.95 27.78
CA SER A 191 19.62 19.31 27.48
C SER A 191 21.11 19.43 27.80
N SER A 192 21.96 19.19 26.80
CA SER A 192 23.33 19.66 26.85
C SER A 192 23.23 21.19 26.89
N ARG A 193 23.33 21.72 28.11
CA ARG A 193 23.35 23.13 28.43
C ARG A 193 24.57 23.71 27.71
N SER A 194 24.34 24.27 26.53
CA SER A 194 25.35 24.97 25.75
C SER A 194 25.84 26.16 26.58
N THR A 195 27.04 26.03 27.14
CA THR A 195 27.80 27.15 27.68
C THR A 195 28.21 28.04 26.52
N ARG A 196 27.62 29.23 26.50
CA ARG A 196 27.82 30.30 25.52
C ARG A 196 29.28 30.77 25.53
N THR A 197 29.98 30.66 24.41
CA THR A 197 31.23 31.40 24.12
C THR A 197 31.04 32.13 22.80
N PRO A 198 31.41 33.43 22.68
CA PRO A 198 31.04 34.22 21.52
C PRO A 198 32.03 34.09 20.34
N ALA A 199 31.41 34.10 19.17
CA ALA A 199 31.86 34.25 17.78
C ALA A 199 33.31 34.69 17.45
N THR A 200 33.88 34.02 16.44
CA THR A 200 34.50 34.69 15.28
C THR A 200 34.22 33.88 13.99
N SER A 201 34.20 34.61 12.87
CA SER A 201 33.64 34.27 11.57
C SER A 201 34.51 33.36 10.69
N ARG A 202 33.87 32.53 9.84
CA ARG A 202 34.05 32.51 8.38
C ARG A 202 33.17 31.45 7.69
N SER A 203 32.77 31.82 6.48
CA SER A 203 31.85 31.19 5.53
C SER A 203 32.25 29.81 5.01
N ALA A 204 31.28 28.91 4.83
CA ALA A 204 31.18 28.03 3.64
C ALA A 204 29.80 27.34 3.55
N THR A 205 29.09 27.71 2.48
CA THR A 205 28.30 26.88 1.56
C THR A 205 27.17 25.98 2.10
N SER A 206 25.96 26.42 1.76
CA SER A 206 24.69 25.72 1.87
C SER A 206 24.68 24.38 1.13
N THR A 207 24.13 23.34 1.77
CA THR A 207 23.40 22.29 1.06
C THR A 207 22.06 22.09 1.76
N ARG A 208 20.98 22.20 0.99
CA ARG A 208 19.58 22.27 1.42
C ARG A 208 19.12 20.98 2.11
N SER A 209 18.20 21.21 3.04
CA SER A 209 17.55 20.30 3.99
C SER A 209 16.92 19.05 3.38
N ALA A 210 17.18 17.90 4.00
CA ALA A 210 16.26 16.76 3.98
C ALA A 210 15.01 17.15 4.80
N THR A 211 13.88 17.30 4.12
CA THR A 211 12.58 17.58 4.73
C THR A 211 12.17 16.37 5.58
N ARG A 212 12.30 16.48 6.91
CA ARG A 212 11.66 15.57 7.85
C ARG A 212 10.19 15.95 7.93
N SER A 213 9.31 15.24 7.24
CA SER A 213 7.87 15.33 7.47
C SER A 213 7.47 14.29 8.51
N ALA A 214 7.08 14.74 9.70
CA ALA A 214 6.45 13.90 10.70
C ALA A 214 4.95 13.83 10.37
N TYR A 215 4.48 12.68 9.92
CA TYR A 215 3.06 12.44 9.72
C TYR A 215 2.36 12.25 11.07
N CYS A 216 1.44 13.16 11.39
CA CYS A 216 0.47 12.99 12.47
C CYS A 216 -0.86 12.59 11.80
N GLY A 217 -1.20 11.30 11.84
CA GLY A 217 -2.44 10.80 11.24
C GLY A 217 -3.66 11.28 12.02
N ALA A 218 -4.58 11.98 11.36
CA ALA A 218 -5.92 12.23 11.89
C ALA A 218 -6.84 11.10 11.44
N THR A 219 -7.44 10.38 12.39
CA THR A 219 -8.43 9.33 12.12
C THR A 219 -9.77 9.98 11.76
N VAL A 220 -10.22 9.85 10.51
CA VAL A 220 -11.60 10.18 10.16
C VAL A 220 -12.46 8.95 10.46
N THR A 221 -13.18 8.97 11.57
CA THR A 221 -14.24 8.01 11.84
C THR A 221 -15.51 8.49 11.13
N GLY A 222 -15.84 7.86 10.00
CA GLY A 222 -17.12 8.09 9.32
C GLY A 222 -18.27 7.66 10.22
N ARG A 223 -18.94 8.62 10.85
CA ARG A 223 -20.20 8.39 11.57
C ARG A 223 -21.30 8.32 10.52
N ALA A 224 -21.89 7.14 10.32
CA ALA A 224 -23.09 6.99 9.51
C ALA A 224 -24.19 7.90 10.08
N ALA A 225 -24.62 8.89 9.29
CA ALA A 225 -25.79 9.69 9.60
C ALA A 225 -27.03 8.81 9.42
N THR A 226 -27.64 8.41 10.53
CA THR A 226 -28.96 7.78 10.55
C THR A 226 -30.02 8.78 10.09
N SER A 227 -30.88 8.28 9.20
CA SER A 227 -32.06 8.87 8.60
C SER A 227 -32.93 9.76 9.50
N ALA A 228 -33.41 10.87 8.94
CA ALA A 228 -34.67 11.49 9.32
C ALA A 228 -35.63 11.44 8.12
N THR A 229 -36.66 10.61 8.23
CA THR A 229 -37.84 10.54 7.37
C THR A 229 -38.75 11.76 7.61
N SER A 230 -39.21 12.41 6.54
CA SER A 230 -40.63 12.81 6.37
C SER A 230 -40.87 13.38 4.97
N GLY A 231 -41.98 12.99 4.33
CA GLY A 231 -42.55 13.66 3.15
C GLY A 231 -42.75 12.78 1.91
N SER A 232 -43.92 12.14 1.81
CA SER A 232 -44.40 11.36 0.64
C SER A 232 -44.82 12.26 -0.56
N PRO A 233 -45.43 11.74 -1.65
CA PRO A 233 -44.77 11.46 -2.92
C PRO A 233 -45.29 12.35 -4.07
N CYS A 234 -44.47 12.57 -5.11
CA CYS A 234 -44.97 13.10 -6.38
C CYS A 234 -44.79 12.05 -7.48
N ARG A 235 -45.93 11.58 -7.97
CA ARG A 235 -46.12 10.57 -9.02
C ARG A 235 -46.07 11.28 -10.37
N ALA A 236 -45.22 10.86 -11.29
CA ALA A 236 -45.36 11.18 -12.72
C ALA A 236 -44.94 9.98 -13.58
N LEU A 237 -45.79 9.71 -14.57
CA LEU A 237 -45.85 8.52 -15.40
C LEU A 237 -44.78 8.48 -16.52
N SER A 238 -44.45 7.23 -16.87
CA SER A 238 -44.13 6.67 -18.21
C SER A 238 -43.34 7.49 -19.25
N THR A 239 -42.35 6.84 -19.86
CA THR A 239 -42.47 6.35 -21.25
C THR A 239 -41.32 5.39 -21.61
N ARG A 240 -41.63 4.46 -22.51
CA ARG A 240 -40.80 3.34 -23.02
C ARG A 240 -39.82 3.79 -24.12
N SER A 241 -38.81 2.92 -24.32
CA SER A 241 -38.04 2.66 -25.56
C SER A 241 -36.93 3.68 -25.87
N ARG A 242 -35.69 3.32 -26.24
CA ARG A 242 -35.27 2.41 -27.31
C ARG A 242 -33.82 1.91 -27.09
N THR A 243 -33.57 0.74 -27.67
CA THR A 243 -32.28 0.09 -27.95
C THR A 243 -31.23 1.00 -28.61
N ARG A 244 -29.95 0.80 -28.23
CA ARG A 244 -28.80 1.05 -29.12
C ARG A 244 -27.67 0.06 -28.83
N THR A 245 -27.57 -0.95 -29.69
CA THR A 245 -26.34 -1.66 -30.00
C THR A 245 -25.35 -0.69 -30.66
N ALA A 246 -24.12 -0.62 -30.18
CA ALA A 246 -23.02 0.05 -30.87
C ALA A 246 -21.90 -0.97 -31.10
N SER A 247 -21.62 -1.24 -32.37
CA SER A 247 -20.51 -2.07 -32.84
C SER A 247 -19.18 -1.37 -32.60
N CYS A 248 -18.19 -2.07 -32.05
CA CYS A 248 -16.81 -1.63 -32.09
C CYS A 248 -16.23 -1.88 -33.49
N ALA A 249 -15.87 -0.81 -34.19
CA ALA A 249 -15.03 -0.88 -35.37
C ALA A 249 -13.58 -1.17 -34.95
N ALA A 250 -13.00 -2.26 -35.45
CA ALA A 250 -11.59 -2.57 -35.25
C ALA A 250 -10.71 -1.78 -36.25
N PRO A 251 -9.62 -1.14 -35.80
CA PRO A 251 -8.59 -0.65 -36.72
C PRO A 251 -7.76 -1.81 -37.28
N ARG A 252 -7.37 -1.62 -38.54
CA ARG A 252 -6.69 -2.58 -39.41
C ARG A 252 -5.22 -2.80 -38.98
N SER A 253 -4.73 -3.98 -39.39
CA SER A 253 -3.33 -4.45 -39.50
C SER A 253 -2.55 -4.77 -38.23
N TRP A 254 -2.57 -6.05 -37.84
CA TRP A 254 -1.43 -6.77 -37.26
C TRP A 254 -1.24 -8.09 -38.04
N PRO A 255 0.01 -8.54 -38.30
CA PRO A 255 0.29 -9.69 -39.15
C PRO A 255 -0.15 -11.02 -38.51
N ARG A 256 -0.71 -11.90 -39.36
CA ARG A 256 -1.14 -13.26 -39.03
C ARG A 256 0.08 -14.17 -38.89
N SER A 257 0.50 -14.45 -37.67
CA SER A 257 1.23 -15.67 -37.32
C SER A 257 1.11 -15.91 -35.82
N ALA A 258 0.66 -17.11 -35.45
CA ALA A 258 0.35 -17.58 -34.10
C ALA A 258 -1.04 -17.24 -33.54
N CYS A 259 -2.10 -17.66 -34.25
CA CYS A 259 -3.40 -17.93 -33.62
C CYS A 259 -3.45 -19.43 -33.31
N GLY A 260 -3.01 -19.82 -32.11
CA GLY A 260 -3.25 -21.14 -31.55
C GLY A 260 -4.65 -21.16 -30.94
N THR A 261 -5.51 -22.03 -31.44
CA THR A 261 -6.87 -22.28 -30.94
C THR A 261 -6.82 -22.83 -29.51
N CYS A 262 -7.15 -22.02 -28.51
CA CYS A 262 -7.57 -22.49 -27.19
C CYS A 262 -9.10 -22.60 -27.17
N THR A 263 -9.62 -23.81 -27.39
CA THR A 263 -11.03 -24.13 -27.12
C THR A 263 -11.22 -24.36 -25.62
N CYS A 264 -11.87 -23.42 -24.93
CA CYS A 264 -12.39 -23.63 -23.58
C CYS A 264 -13.65 -24.49 -23.65
N GLY A 265 -13.55 -25.76 -23.28
CA GLY A 265 -14.70 -26.65 -23.12
C GLY A 265 -15.44 -26.33 -21.81
N TYR A 266 -16.71 -25.93 -21.92
CA TYR A 266 -17.66 -25.87 -20.80
C TYR A 266 -18.42 -27.19 -20.77
N SER A 267 -18.17 -28.04 -19.78
CA SER A 267 -18.96 -29.24 -19.50
C SER A 267 -19.97 -28.94 -18.39
N SER A 268 -21.25 -28.85 -18.76
CA SER A 268 -22.39 -28.74 -17.84
C SER A 268 -22.69 -30.11 -17.21
N PRO A 269 -23.01 -30.22 -15.91
CA PRO A 269 -23.47 -31.48 -15.33
C PRO A 269 -24.95 -31.70 -15.64
N THR A 270 -25.25 -32.80 -16.33
CA THR A 270 -26.61 -33.33 -16.51
C THR A 270 -27.11 -33.96 -15.20
N ARG A 271 -28.34 -33.60 -14.83
CA ARG A 271 -29.13 -34.29 -13.79
C ARG A 271 -29.45 -35.72 -14.24
N SER A 272 -29.17 -36.72 -13.42
CA SER A 272 -29.78 -38.04 -13.52
C SER A 272 -31.01 -38.11 -12.61
N ALA A 273 -32.13 -38.52 -13.19
CA ALA A 273 -33.32 -38.98 -12.50
C ALA A 273 -33.47 -40.48 -12.82
N SER A 274 -33.37 -41.31 -11.78
CA SER A 274 -33.98 -42.65 -11.62
C SER A 274 -33.48 -43.21 -10.30
#